data_AF-A0A2N3IDQ4-F1
#
_entry.id   AF-A0A2N3IDQ4-F1
#
_cell.length_a   1.000
_cell.length_b   1.000
_cell.length_c   1.000
_cell.angle_alpha   90.00
_cell.angle_beta   90.00
_cell.angle_gamma   90.00
#
_symmetry.space_group_name_H-M   'P 1'
#
loop_
_entity.id
_entity.type
_entity.pdbx_description
1 polymer ?
#
loop_
_entity_poly.entity_id
_entity_poly.type
_entity_poly.pdbx_seq_one_letter_code
_entity_poly.pdbx_strand_id
1 'polypeptide(L)'
;MRYKFKIKQIAFFALIIISFFSGCNYNSEKNIDKVSKLLPNGKHLMVEKTNEETTAIGIFTKHDYGTTHQFSYRFSIDNGDVIWDGGSGEPKNILFCEDTIYVRYLANKYIQVESTDSIDNTTKYDYHFEIKEVFQKHIDKRYFFKLLGDDYWVDVLPEDYACRKISCDEYPIPNSCELLLPPVTKEAGSKQ
;
A
#
# COMPACT_ATOMS: atom_id res chain seq x y z
N MET A 1 -32.03 -27.03 -45.70
CA MET A 1 -30.67 -27.31 -45.14
C MET A 1 -29.66 -26.17 -45.34
N ARG A 2 -29.61 -25.51 -46.52
CA ARG A 2 -28.67 -24.40 -46.82
C ARG A 2 -28.75 -23.16 -45.89
N TYR A 3 -29.94 -22.81 -45.39
CA TYR A 3 -30.13 -21.61 -44.55
C TYR A 3 -29.47 -21.75 -43.16
N LYS A 4 -29.53 -22.93 -42.54
CA LYS A 4 -28.89 -23.22 -41.25
C LYS A 4 -27.35 -23.19 -41.35
N PHE A 5 -26.79 -23.50 -42.51
CA PHE A 5 -25.33 -23.46 -42.74
C PHE A 5 -24.81 -22.01 -42.85
N LYS A 6 -25.57 -21.11 -43.51
CA LYS A 6 -25.24 -19.68 -43.59
C LYS A 6 -25.30 -18.98 -42.23
N ILE A 7 -26.27 -19.32 -41.38
CA ILE A 7 -26.38 -18.75 -40.02
C ILE A 7 -25.17 -19.15 -39.15
N LYS A 8 -24.73 -20.41 -39.23
CA LYS A 8 -23.53 -20.87 -38.50
C LYS A 8 -22.25 -20.16 -38.95
N GLN A 9 -22.10 -19.89 -40.24
CA GLN A 9 -20.96 -19.13 -40.77
C GLN A 9 -20.97 -17.66 -40.32
N ILE A 10 -22.15 -17.01 -40.31
CA ILE A 10 -22.30 -15.63 -39.83
C ILE A 10 -22.00 -15.54 -38.33
N ALA A 11 -22.52 -16.48 -37.53
CA ALA A 11 -22.26 -16.52 -36.10
C ALA A 11 -20.76 -16.76 -35.79
N PHE A 12 -20.10 -17.63 -36.54
CA PHE A 12 -18.66 -17.87 -36.40
C PHE A 12 -17.83 -16.63 -36.74
N PHE A 13 -18.15 -15.93 -37.83
CA PHE A 13 -17.50 -14.66 -38.19
C PHE A 13 -17.74 -13.56 -37.14
N ALA A 14 -18.96 -13.44 -36.62
CA ALA A 14 -19.26 -12.47 -35.57
C ALA A 14 -18.47 -12.74 -34.27
N LEU A 15 -18.30 -14.01 -33.90
CA LEU A 15 -17.56 -14.42 -32.70
C LEU A 15 -16.06 -14.13 -32.83
N ILE A 16 -15.49 -14.32 -34.03
CA ILE A 16 -14.11 -13.91 -34.34
C ILE A 16 -13.97 -12.39 -34.20
N ILE A 17 -14.88 -11.62 -34.80
CA ILE A 17 -14.84 -10.15 -34.75
C ILE A 17 -14.92 -9.65 -33.30
N ILE A 18 -15.83 -10.18 -32.49
CA ILE A 18 -15.95 -9.81 -31.06
C ILE A 18 -14.68 -10.17 -30.29
N SER A 19 -14.09 -11.33 -30.56
CA SER A 19 -12.82 -11.76 -29.94
C SER A 19 -11.67 -10.81 -30.28
N PHE A 20 -11.61 -10.25 -31.49
CA PHE A 20 -10.57 -9.29 -31.86
C PHE A 20 -10.71 -7.97 -31.08
N PHE A 21 -11.93 -7.48 -30.85
CA PHE A 21 -12.13 -6.23 -30.12
C PHE A 21 -11.99 -6.32 -28.59
N SER A 22 -11.77 -7.52 -28.05
CA SER A 22 -11.67 -7.74 -26.59
C SER A 22 -10.25 -7.54 -26.02
N GLY A 23 -9.25 -7.33 -26.89
CA GLY A 23 -7.85 -7.27 -26.47
C GLY A 23 -7.42 -5.88 -25.96
N CYS A 24 -6.80 -5.86 -24.78
CA CYS A 24 -6.15 -4.68 -24.20
C CYS A 24 -4.64 -4.90 -24.14
N ASN A 25 -3.87 -3.85 -24.39
CA ASN A 25 -2.43 -3.80 -24.14
C ASN A 25 -2.17 -2.95 -22.89
N TYR A 26 -1.18 -3.32 -22.09
CA TYR A 26 -0.83 -2.62 -20.87
C TYR A 26 0.54 -1.98 -21.03
N ASN A 27 0.63 -0.67 -20.83
CA ASN A 27 1.89 0.03 -20.74
C ASN A 27 2.11 0.45 -19.28
N SER A 28 3.22 0.05 -18.68
CA SER A 28 3.57 0.39 -17.30
C SER A 28 4.82 1.27 -17.29
N GLU A 29 4.73 2.42 -16.64
CA GLU A 29 5.83 3.35 -16.41
C GLU A 29 6.20 3.37 -14.93
N LYS A 30 7.48 3.17 -14.63
CA LYS A 30 8.02 3.15 -13.27
C LYS A 30 8.96 4.31 -13.02
N ASN A 31 8.70 5.07 -11.97
CA ASN A 31 9.58 6.13 -11.49
C ASN A 31 10.02 5.82 -10.05
N ILE A 32 11.31 5.98 -9.77
CA ILE A 32 11.89 5.76 -8.45
C ILE A 32 12.49 7.07 -7.95
N ASP A 33 11.85 7.65 -6.95
CA ASP A 33 12.30 8.85 -6.26
C ASP A 33 13.14 8.45 -5.04
N LYS A 34 14.33 9.05 -4.87
CA LYS A 34 15.21 8.80 -3.73
C LYS A 34 15.49 10.08 -2.96
N VAL A 35 15.33 10.02 -1.64
CA VAL A 35 15.58 11.14 -0.74
C VAL A 35 16.55 10.71 0.36
N SER A 36 17.68 11.41 0.45
CA SER A 36 18.73 11.16 1.43
C SER A 36 18.73 12.25 2.49
N LYS A 37 18.76 11.87 3.78
CA LYS A 37 18.71 12.81 4.90
C LYS A 37 19.63 12.35 6.04
N LEU A 38 20.50 13.25 6.49
CA LEU A 38 21.23 13.08 7.76
C LEU A 38 20.30 13.48 8.91
N LEU A 39 20.06 12.56 9.84
CA LEU A 39 19.25 12.79 11.02
C LEU A 39 20.07 13.44 12.15
N PRO A 40 19.44 14.17 13.09
CA PRO A 40 20.13 14.80 14.22
C PRO A 40 20.94 13.83 15.11
N ASN A 41 20.53 12.56 15.21
CA ASN A 41 21.30 11.51 15.89
C ASN A 41 22.50 10.98 15.08
N GLY A 42 22.84 11.60 13.95
CA GLY A 42 23.95 11.22 13.08
C GLY A 42 23.66 10.07 12.13
N LYS A 43 22.46 9.48 12.17
CA LYS A 43 22.06 8.36 11.30
C LYS A 43 21.72 8.85 9.90
N HIS A 44 22.10 8.08 8.88
CA HIS A 44 21.79 8.41 7.50
C HIS A 44 20.54 7.68 7.03
N LEU A 45 19.46 8.41 6.76
CA LEU A 45 18.20 7.87 6.28
C LEU A 45 18.09 8.07 4.77
N MET A 46 17.93 6.98 4.02
CA MET A 46 17.59 6.99 2.60
C MET A 46 16.18 6.45 2.43
N VAL A 47 15.30 7.21 1.80
CA VAL A 47 13.92 6.81 1.48
C VAL A 47 13.79 6.68 -0.02
N GLU A 48 13.21 5.59 -0.47
CA GLU A 48 12.89 5.30 -1.86
C GLU A 48 11.37 5.18 -2.01
N LYS A 49 10.79 5.94 -2.93
CA LYS A 49 9.40 5.79 -3.37
C LYS A 49 9.41 5.29 -4.81
N THR A 50 8.75 4.18 -5.07
CA THR A 50 8.49 3.71 -6.42
C THR A 50 7.06 4.05 -6.79
N ASN A 51 6.85 4.80 -7.87
CA ASN A 51 5.56 5.04 -8.48
C ASN A 51 5.44 4.16 -9.73
N GLU A 52 4.30 3.51 -9.91
CA GLU A 52 3.96 2.72 -11.09
C GLU A 52 2.62 3.20 -11.66
N GLU A 53 2.65 3.69 -12.89
CA GLU A 53 1.44 4.06 -13.64
C GLU A 53 1.23 3.04 -14.75
N THR A 54 0.08 2.38 -14.76
CA THR A 54 -0.28 1.40 -15.81
C THR A 54 -1.48 1.87 -16.59
N THR A 55 -1.29 2.13 -17.88
CA THR A 55 -2.35 2.54 -18.82
C THR A 55 -2.82 1.36 -19.65
N ALA A 56 -4.13 1.18 -19.71
CA ALA A 56 -4.79 0.14 -20.48
C ALA A 56 -5.24 0.69 -21.85
N ILE A 57 -4.62 0.24 -22.95
CA ILE A 57 -4.89 0.74 -24.30
C ILE A 57 -5.47 -0.38 -25.17
N GLY A 58 -6.62 -0.13 -25.81
CA GLY A 58 -7.21 -1.08 -26.75
C GLY A 58 -6.31 -1.39 -27.94
N ILE A 59 -6.06 -2.68 -28.20
CA ILE A 59 -5.10 -3.12 -29.23
C ILE A 59 -5.49 -2.56 -30.60
N PHE A 60 -6.79 -2.64 -30.93
CA PHE A 60 -7.37 -2.22 -32.21
C PHE A 60 -8.01 -0.84 -32.15
N THR A 61 -8.75 -0.55 -31.07
CA THR A 61 -9.46 0.72 -30.92
C THR A 61 -8.51 1.88 -30.65
N LYS A 62 -7.31 1.60 -30.12
CA LYS A 62 -6.36 2.60 -29.60
C LYS A 62 -6.97 3.52 -28.54
N HIS A 63 -8.09 3.11 -27.95
CA HIS A 63 -8.75 3.85 -26.89
C HIS A 63 -8.01 3.63 -25.57
N ASP A 64 -7.85 4.70 -24.80
CA ASP A 64 -7.34 4.66 -23.44
C ASP A 64 -8.51 4.32 -22.49
N TYR A 65 -8.42 3.16 -21.83
CA TYR A 65 -9.41 2.67 -20.88
C TYR A 65 -9.12 3.08 -19.43
N GLY A 66 -8.09 3.90 -19.22
CA GLY A 66 -7.70 4.47 -17.94
C GLY A 66 -6.29 4.07 -17.52
N THR A 67 -5.79 4.85 -16.57
CA THR A 67 -4.50 4.65 -15.92
C THR A 67 -4.73 4.30 -14.44
N THR A 68 -4.08 3.23 -13.97
CA THR A 68 -4.02 2.89 -12.56
C THR A 68 -2.71 3.39 -11.96
N HIS A 69 -2.78 4.01 -10.78
CA HIS A 69 -1.61 4.44 -10.02
C HIS A 69 -1.35 3.48 -8.86
N GLN A 70 -0.10 3.05 -8.72
CA GLN A 70 0.41 2.28 -7.59
C GLN A 70 1.67 2.94 -7.06
N PHE A 71 1.92 2.79 -5.76
CA PHE A 71 3.16 3.25 -5.16
C PHE A 71 3.66 2.25 -4.12
N SER A 72 4.96 2.27 -3.87
CA SER A 72 5.58 1.57 -2.75
C SER A 72 6.70 2.37 -2.11
N TYR A 73 6.88 2.20 -0.80
CA TYR A 73 7.96 2.82 -0.04
C TYR A 73 8.93 1.80 0.54
N ARG A 74 10.20 2.16 0.48
CA ARG A 74 11.29 1.48 1.17
C ARG A 74 12.17 2.54 1.81
N PHE A 75 12.73 2.25 2.98
CA PHE A 75 13.82 3.07 3.49
C PHE A 75 14.96 2.21 4.02
N SER A 76 16.15 2.81 4.07
CA SER A 76 17.32 2.23 4.69
C SER A 76 18.00 3.22 5.62
N ILE A 77 18.59 2.69 6.69
CA ILE A 77 19.38 3.45 7.65
C ILE A 77 20.84 3.03 7.53
N ASP A 78 21.75 3.99 7.66
CA ASP A 78 23.21 3.79 7.65
C ASP A 78 23.67 2.90 6.49
N ASN A 79 23.32 3.30 5.27
CA ASN A 79 23.72 2.63 4.03
C ASN A 79 23.27 1.15 3.90
N GLY A 80 22.12 0.79 4.48
CA GLY A 80 21.53 -0.54 4.32
C GLY A 80 21.69 -1.45 5.54
N ASP A 81 22.25 -0.94 6.63
CA ASP A 81 22.34 -1.66 7.90
C ASP A 81 20.98 -2.08 8.46
N VAL A 82 19.94 -1.28 8.20
CA VAL A 82 18.54 -1.60 8.50
C VAL A 82 17.72 -1.23 7.28
N ILE A 83 16.89 -2.15 6.80
CA ILE A 83 16.02 -1.94 5.65
C ILE A 83 14.59 -2.17 6.09
N TRP A 84 13.72 -1.22 5.77
CA TRP A 84 12.27 -1.37 5.88
C TRP A 84 11.66 -1.36 4.49
N ASP A 85 10.84 -2.36 4.20
CA ASP A 85 10.03 -2.44 2.99
C ASP A 85 8.56 -2.39 3.40
N GLY A 86 7.91 -1.26 3.14
CA GLY A 86 6.53 -1.02 3.52
C GLY A 86 5.52 -1.48 2.48
N GLY A 87 5.96 -1.91 1.30
CA GLY A 87 5.05 -2.04 0.15
C GLY A 87 4.27 -0.75 -0.04
N SER A 88 2.93 -0.83 -0.12
CA SER A 88 2.04 0.33 -0.24
C SER A 88 1.87 1.14 1.06
N GLY A 89 2.58 0.79 2.13
CA GLY A 89 2.57 1.53 3.39
C GLY A 89 3.40 2.80 3.30
N GLU A 90 2.86 3.94 3.74
CA GLU A 90 3.55 5.22 3.69
C GLU A 90 4.19 5.55 5.06
N PRO A 91 5.53 5.61 5.16
CA PRO A 91 6.20 5.88 6.43
C PRO A 91 6.02 7.34 6.86
N LYS A 92 5.74 7.55 8.15
CA LYS A 92 5.53 8.89 8.72
C LYS A 92 6.63 9.26 9.72
N ASN A 93 6.93 8.37 10.66
CA ASN A 93 7.91 8.65 11.72
C ASN A 93 8.76 7.41 12.02
N ILE A 94 9.97 7.67 12.49
CA ILE A 94 10.89 6.66 13.01
C ILE A 94 11.32 7.03 14.44
N LEU A 95 11.34 6.04 15.32
CA LEU A 95 11.89 6.15 16.66
C LEU A 95 13.22 5.42 16.73
N PHE A 96 14.25 6.08 17.24
CA PHE A 96 15.51 5.46 17.60
C PHE A 96 15.56 5.30 19.12
N CYS A 97 15.46 4.06 19.58
CA CYS A 97 15.67 3.67 20.97
C CYS A 97 17.09 3.10 21.14
N GLU A 98 17.53 2.93 22.38
CA GLU A 98 18.86 2.39 22.70
C GLU A 98 19.09 0.98 22.11
N ASP A 99 18.04 0.15 22.10
CA ASP A 99 18.12 -1.27 21.73
C ASP A 99 17.55 -1.58 20.33
N THR A 100 16.70 -0.72 19.79
CA THR A 100 15.91 -1.03 18.60
C THR A 100 15.33 0.23 17.94
N ILE A 101 14.68 0.02 16.80
CA ILE A 101 14.08 1.06 15.98
C ILE A 101 12.60 0.73 15.82
N TYR A 102 11.75 1.75 15.85
CA TYR A 102 10.33 1.60 15.54
C TYR A 102 9.96 2.50 14.37
N VAL A 103 8.98 2.07 13.57
CA VAL A 103 8.41 2.88 12.50
C VAL A 103 6.90 2.99 12.70
N ARG A 104 6.38 4.20 12.49
CA ARG A 104 4.97 4.49 12.31
C ARG A 104 4.73 4.77 10.84
N TYR A 105 3.78 4.05 10.25
CA TYR A 105 3.39 4.22 8.85
C TYR A 105 1.87 4.14 8.70
N LEU A 106 1.35 4.64 7.58
CA LEU A 106 -0.05 4.51 7.21
C LEU A 106 -0.21 3.38 6.20
N ALA A 107 -1.27 2.60 6.32
CA ALA A 107 -1.57 1.54 5.36
C ALA A 107 -3.07 1.42 5.12
N ASN A 108 -3.43 0.99 3.91
CA ASN A 108 -4.80 0.60 3.58
C ASN A 108 -5.13 -0.72 4.28
N LYS A 109 -6.17 -0.72 5.10
CA LYS A 109 -6.72 -1.91 5.75
C LYS A 109 -8.09 -2.20 5.15
N TYR A 110 -8.30 -3.47 4.79
CA TYR A 110 -9.61 -3.96 4.38
C TYR A 110 -10.48 -4.21 5.61
N ILE A 111 -11.63 -3.55 5.68
CA ILE A 111 -12.57 -3.63 6.81
C ILE A 111 -13.84 -4.29 6.31
N GLN A 112 -14.30 -5.27 7.07
CA GLN A 112 -15.61 -5.88 6.92
C GLN A 112 -16.55 -5.27 7.95
N VAL A 113 -17.67 -4.72 7.50
CA VAL A 113 -18.74 -4.20 8.34
C VAL A 113 -19.91 -5.17 8.27
N GLU A 114 -20.37 -5.59 9.43
CA GLU A 114 -21.60 -6.36 9.57
C GLU A 114 -22.74 -5.40 9.88
N SER A 115 -23.81 -5.46 9.09
CA SER A 115 -25.05 -4.74 9.34
C SER A 115 -26.24 -5.70 9.35
N THR A 116 -27.24 -5.40 10.19
CA THR A 116 -28.50 -6.15 10.21
C THR A 116 -29.55 -5.34 9.50
N ASP A 117 -30.16 -5.91 8.47
CA ASP A 117 -31.27 -5.28 7.77
C ASP A 117 -32.50 -5.28 8.69
N SER A 118 -33.05 -4.09 8.95
CA SER A 118 -34.18 -3.90 9.87
C SER A 118 -35.52 -4.39 9.31
N ILE A 119 -35.59 -4.69 8.00
CA ILE A 119 -36.84 -5.11 7.32
C ILE A 119 -36.99 -6.63 7.37
N ASP A 120 -35.92 -7.38 7.11
CA ASP A 120 -35.95 -8.84 7.00
C ASP A 120 -35.05 -9.56 8.01
N ASN A 121 -34.37 -8.81 8.89
CA ASN A 121 -33.48 -9.31 9.93
C ASN A 121 -32.30 -10.13 9.37
N THR A 122 -31.92 -9.90 8.11
CA THR A 122 -30.77 -10.55 7.48
C THR A 122 -29.47 -9.83 7.81
N THR A 123 -28.40 -10.60 7.99
CA THR A 123 -27.04 -10.06 8.14
C THR A 123 -26.46 -9.77 6.76
N LYS A 124 -25.99 -8.54 6.57
CA LYS A 124 -25.27 -8.08 5.38
C LYS A 124 -23.82 -7.76 5.75
N TYR A 125 -22.91 -8.09 4.83
CA TYR A 125 -21.50 -7.78 4.97
C TYR A 125 -21.11 -6.79 3.89
N ASP A 126 -20.68 -5.62 4.30
CA ASP A 126 -20.09 -4.60 3.44
C ASP A 126 -18.59 -4.57 3.65
N TYR A 127 -17.85 -4.21 2.60
CA TYR A 127 -16.41 -4.15 2.64
C TYR A 127 -15.91 -2.83 2.08
N HIS A 128 -15.00 -2.20 2.79
CA HIS A 128 -14.34 -0.98 2.34
C HIS A 128 -12.90 -0.91 2.82
N PHE A 129 -12.13 -0.02 2.19
CA PHE A 129 -10.76 0.27 2.62
C PHE A 129 -10.76 1.46 3.57
N GLU A 130 -10.00 1.34 4.65
CA GLU A 130 -9.69 2.44 5.56
C GLU A 130 -8.19 2.60 5.70
N ILE A 131 -7.71 3.84 5.68
CA ILE A 131 -6.32 4.14 6.01
C ILE A 131 -6.16 4.09 7.53
N LYS A 132 -5.26 3.24 8.03
CA LYS A 132 -4.95 3.11 9.46
C LYS A 132 -3.48 3.31 9.74
N GLU A 133 -3.20 3.71 10.96
CA GLU A 133 -1.85 3.71 11.51
C GLU A 133 -1.42 2.29 11.82
N VAL A 134 -0.20 1.97 11.44
CA VAL A 134 0.47 0.73 11.78
C VAL A 134 1.83 1.06 12.36
N PHE A 135 2.25 0.25 13.33
CA PHE A 135 3.47 0.43 14.08
C PHE A 135 4.28 -0.85 14.00
N GLN A 136 5.57 -0.73 13.69
CA GLN A 136 6.46 -1.87 13.61
C GLN A 136 7.72 -1.63 14.43
N LYS A 137 8.26 -2.72 14.98
CA LYS A 137 9.54 -2.80 15.67
C LYS A 137 10.54 -3.57 14.82
N HIS A 138 11.76 -3.06 14.72
CA HIS A 138 12.87 -3.75 14.09
C HIS A 138 13.49 -4.80 15.03
N ILE A 139 13.65 -6.02 14.54
CA ILE A 139 14.31 -7.10 15.26
C ILE A 139 15.56 -7.48 14.47
N ASP A 140 16.73 -7.18 15.03
CA ASP A 140 18.01 -7.62 14.48
C ASP A 140 18.49 -8.86 15.23
N LYS A 141 18.45 -10.03 14.58
CA LYS A 141 19.02 -11.28 15.10
C LYS A 141 20.33 -11.64 14.43
N ARG A 142 20.94 -10.71 13.70
CA ARG A 142 22.19 -10.98 13.00
C ARG A 142 23.36 -10.95 13.97
N TYR A 143 24.33 -11.80 13.72
CA TYR A 143 25.55 -11.98 14.51
C TYR A 143 26.75 -12.09 13.58
N PHE A 144 27.96 -12.14 14.14
CA PHE A 144 29.24 -12.06 13.38
C PHE A 144 29.26 -10.89 12.39
N PHE A 145 29.32 -9.66 12.90
CA PHE A 145 29.36 -8.44 12.08
C PHE A 145 28.15 -8.27 11.14
N LYS A 146 26.96 -8.69 11.60
CA LYS A 146 25.70 -8.66 10.83
C LYS A 146 25.71 -9.53 9.55
N LEU A 147 26.62 -10.50 9.45
CA LEU A 147 26.74 -11.37 8.26
C LEU A 147 25.81 -12.59 8.30
N LEU A 148 25.46 -13.07 9.50
CA LEU A 148 24.71 -14.31 9.69
C LEU A 148 23.47 -14.07 10.55
N GLY A 149 22.36 -14.71 10.21
CA GLY A 149 21.05 -14.50 10.84
C GLY A 149 20.16 -13.56 10.03
N ASP A 150 19.03 -13.20 10.60
CA ASP A 150 17.99 -12.41 9.91
C ASP A 150 17.72 -11.09 10.64
N ASP A 151 17.34 -10.07 9.88
CA ASP A 151 16.66 -8.89 10.37
C ASP A 151 15.25 -8.79 9.78
N TYR A 152 14.30 -8.31 10.59
CA TYR A 152 12.91 -8.22 10.17
C TYR A 152 12.13 -7.22 11.01
N TRP A 153 10.93 -6.87 10.53
CA TRP A 153 10.01 -5.98 11.22
C TRP A 153 8.81 -6.77 11.75
N VAL A 154 8.34 -6.43 12.95
CA VAL A 154 7.16 -7.02 13.56
C VAL A 154 6.17 -5.94 13.94
N ASP A 155 4.89 -6.16 13.66
CA ASP A 155 3.83 -5.27 14.08
C ASP A 155 3.77 -5.21 15.62
N VAL A 156 3.58 -4.01 16.15
CA VAL A 156 3.42 -3.74 17.59
C VAL A 156 2.15 -2.94 17.84
N LEU A 157 1.68 -2.97 19.08
CA LEU A 157 0.50 -2.21 19.48
C LEU A 157 0.79 -0.70 19.48
N PRO A 158 -0.21 0.14 19.18
CA PRO A 158 -0.07 1.61 19.27
C PRO A 158 0.40 2.07 20.65
N GLU A 159 -0.06 1.41 21.72
CA GLU A 159 0.28 1.72 23.10
C GLU A 159 1.77 1.44 23.39
N ASP A 160 2.31 0.35 22.83
CA ASP A 160 3.74 0.01 22.96
C ASP A 160 4.59 1.09 22.28
N TYR A 161 4.21 1.51 21.07
CA TYR A 161 4.89 2.59 20.35
C TYR A 161 4.82 3.91 21.13
N ALA A 162 3.64 4.26 21.65
CA ALA A 162 3.44 5.49 22.42
C ALA A 162 4.26 5.51 23.71
N CYS A 163 4.39 4.37 24.40
CA CYS A 163 5.23 4.24 25.59
C CYS A 163 6.71 4.48 25.24
N ARG A 164 7.20 3.88 24.15
CA ARG A 164 8.61 4.04 23.71
C ARG A 164 8.93 5.45 23.23
N LYS A 165 7.98 6.13 22.60
CA LYS A 165 8.12 7.50 22.14
C LYS A 165 8.48 8.49 23.26
N ILE A 166 8.14 8.20 24.51
CA ILE A 166 8.47 9.07 25.66
C ILE A 166 9.99 9.11 25.92
N SER A 167 10.69 8.01 25.65
CA SER A 167 12.11 7.83 25.99
C SER A 167 13.04 7.78 24.77
N CYS A 168 12.51 7.79 23.56
CA CYS A 168 13.27 7.60 22.32
C CYS A 168 13.19 8.83 21.42
N ASP A 169 14.19 9.00 20.57
CA ASP A 169 14.23 10.13 19.63
C ASP A 169 13.34 9.84 18.42
N GLU A 170 12.35 10.71 18.18
CA GLU A 170 11.47 10.64 17.02
C GLU A 170 11.91 11.57 15.90
N TYR A 171 11.98 11.04 14.69
CA TYR A 171 12.24 11.84 13.50
C TYR A 171 11.17 11.61 12.43
N PRO A 172 10.79 12.67 11.69
CA PRO A 172 9.90 12.53 10.54
C PRO A 172 10.65 11.91 9.35
N ILE A 173 10.00 10.95 8.69
CA ILE A 173 10.47 10.35 7.44
C ILE A 173 9.90 11.14 6.26
N PRO A 174 10.73 11.58 5.29
CA PRO A 174 10.24 12.18 4.04
C PRO A 174 9.24 11.28 3.31
N ASN A 175 8.09 11.83 2.92
CA ASN A 175 7.03 11.14 2.18
C ASN A 175 6.28 12.14 1.29
N SER A 176 5.40 11.64 0.40
CA SER A 176 4.63 12.48 -0.54
C SER A 176 3.16 12.63 -0.17
N CYS A 177 2.77 12.22 1.04
CA CYS A 177 1.39 12.29 1.55
C CYS A 177 0.37 11.52 0.70
N GLU A 178 0.75 10.36 0.14
CA GLU A 178 -0.16 9.48 -0.61
C GLU A 178 -1.35 9.00 0.23
N LEU A 179 -1.09 8.76 1.52
CA LEU A 179 -2.05 8.30 2.50
C LEU A 179 -2.25 9.38 3.56
N LEU A 180 -3.53 9.67 3.82
CA LEU A 180 -3.98 10.61 4.83
C LEU A 180 -5.04 9.93 5.70
N LEU A 181 -4.92 10.10 7.02
CA LEU A 181 -5.97 9.63 7.92
C LEU A 181 -7.26 10.42 7.67
N PRO A 182 -8.44 9.78 7.77
CA PRO A 182 -9.70 10.48 7.67
C PRO A 182 -9.80 11.53 8.80
N PRO A 183 -10.46 12.67 8.55
CA PRO A 183 -10.68 13.67 9.59
C PRO A 183 -11.47 13.05 10.75
N VAL A 184 -11.03 13.33 11.99
CA VAL A 184 -11.76 12.89 13.19
C VAL A 184 -13.11 13.59 13.21
N THR A 185 -14.14 12.88 12.79
CA THR A 185 -15.51 13.38 12.88
C THR A 185 -15.90 13.27 14.34
N LYS A 186 -15.95 14.41 15.05
CA LYS A 186 -16.55 14.45 16.38
C LYS A 186 -18.02 14.07 16.19
N GLU A 187 -18.41 12.86 16.57
CA GLU A 187 -19.81 12.53 16.68
C GLU A 187 -20.48 13.56 17.58
N ALA A 188 -21.48 14.24 17.02
CA ALA A 188 -22.25 15.24 17.72
C ALA A 188 -22.94 14.58 18.91
N GLY A 189 -22.53 15.00 20.11
CA GLY A 189 -23.22 14.94 21.38
C GLY A 189 -24.37 13.94 21.51
N SER A 190 -24.11 12.88 22.28
CA SER A 190 -25.07 12.28 23.19
C SER A 190 -26.02 13.34 23.73
N LYS A 191 -27.30 13.26 23.34
CA LYS A 191 -28.39 13.99 24.00
C LYS A 191 -28.42 13.56 25.48
N GLN A 192 -28.25 14.52 26.37
CA GLN A 192 -28.82 14.49 27.72
C GLN A 192 -30.01 15.44 27.74
#